data_AF-A0A226CYA0-F1
#
_entry.id   AF-A0A226CYA0-F1
#
_cell.length_a   1.000
_cell.length_b   1.000
_cell.length_c   1.000
_cell.angle_alpha   90.00
_cell.angle_beta   90.00
_cell.angle_gamma   90.00
#
_symmetry.space_group_name_H-M   'P 1'
#
loop_
_entity.id
_entity.type
_entity.pdbx_description
1 polymer ?
#
loop_
_entity_poly.entity_id
_entity_poly.type
_entity_poly.pdbx_seq_one_letter_code
_entity_poly.pdbx_strand_id
1 'polypeptide(L)'
;MLKLIIFGVVTLLSSIIPAVFGQQCSVGRTLQYRDPRGVTHNYLFSWENPPTASLELDWDGANSVCRRHCMNLVSLESAAENTFVKQHISSGRKRYIWTSGRKTGQSWTWTGSGVGIGLDRRRSDWSHTGGAGIPQPDNRENNPRLEGYNGIEESCLAIFNNFYNDGLKWHDVS
;
A
#
# COMPACT_ATOMS: atom_id res chain seq x y z
N MET A 1 55.07 -1.20 28.09
CA MET A 1 55.16 -2.52 28.75
C MET A 1 54.30 -3.49 27.95
N LEU A 2 54.92 -4.51 27.34
CA LEU A 2 54.26 -5.47 26.45
C LEU A 2 54.11 -6.83 27.18
N LYS A 3 52.96 -7.50 27.06
CA LYS A 3 52.87 -8.96 27.24
C LYS A 3 51.89 -9.59 26.23
N LEU A 4 52.44 -10.51 25.44
CA LEU A 4 51.81 -11.49 24.55
C LEU A 4 51.76 -12.84 25.35
N ILE A 5 51.09 -13.96 25.01
CA ILE A 5 50.63 -14.53 23.73
C ILE A 5 49.29 -15.29 23.93
N ILE A 6 48.64 -15.60 22.81
CA ILE A 6 47.48 -16.49 22.56
C ILE A 6 47.88 -17.97 22.92
N PHE A 7 47.00 -18.94 23.18
CA PHE A 7 46.40 -19.86 22.16
C PHE A 7 45.36 -20.84 22.74
N GLY A 8 44.37 -21.18 21.91
CA GLY A 8 43.47 -22.34 22.05
C GLY A 8 42.69 -22.55 20.75
N VAL A 9 42.83 -23.73 20.12
CA VAL A 9 42.19 -24.12 18.84
C VAL A 9 41.65 -25.56 18.98
N VAL A 10 40.83 -25.99 18.02
CA VAL A 10 40.28 -27.36 17.81
C VAL A 10 38.98 -27.60 18.63
N THR A 11 37.86 -28.11 18.11
CA THR A 11 37.52 -28.85 16.86
C THR A 11 36.36 -28.20 16.06
N LEU A 12 36.22 -28.54 14.76
CA LEU A 12 34.93 -28.42 14.06
C LEU A 12 33.92 -29.42 14.65
N LEU A 13 32.68 -28.97 14.88
CA LEU A 13 31.47 -29.78 14.68
C LEU A 13 30.27 -28.84 14.50
N SER A 14 29.68 -28.88 13.30
CA SER A 14 28.41 -28.24 12.93
C SER A 14 28.13 -26.87 13.57
N SER A 15 28.72 -25.81 13.02
CA SER A 15 27.96 -24.56 12.91
C SER A 15 26.73 -24.88 12.06
N ILE A 16 25.61 -25.18 12.71
CA ILE A 16 24.30 -24.99 12.10
C ILE A 16 24.29 -23.52 11.73
N ILE A 17 24.49 -23.22 10.44
CA ILE A 17 24.11 -21.91 9.90
C ILE A 17 22.65 -21.78 10.33
N PRO A 18 22.29 -20.83 11.22
CA PRO A 18 20.89 -20.64 11.52
C PRO A 18 20.26 -20.37 10.17
N ALA A 19 19.36 -21.25 9.75
CA ALA A 19 18.76 -21.17 8.42
C ALA A 19 18.36 -19.71 8.23
N VAL A 20 18.75 -19.11 7.11
CA VAL A 20 18.26 -17.77 6.77
C VAL A 20 16.75 -17.97 6.70
N PHE A 21 16.06 -17.59 7.78
CA PHE A 21 14.64 -17.83 7.96
C PHE A 21 13.97 -16.86 6.98
N GLY A 22 13.90 -17.28 5.72
CA GLY A 22 13.16 -16.61 4.66
C GLY A 22 11.77 -16.37 5.22
N GLN A 23 11.44 -15.10 5.39
CA GLN A 23 10.38 -14.67 6.29
C GLN A 23 9.08 -15.40 5.93
N GLN A 24 8.66 -16.31 6.82
CA GLN A 24 7.58 -17.22 6.47
C GLN A 24 6.29 -16.43 6.30
N CYS A 25 5.68 -16.55 5.12
CA CYS A 25 4.48 -15.83 4.75
C CYS A 25 3.37 -16.11 5.77
N SER A 26 2.88 -15.05 6.41
CA SER A 26 1.73 -15.13 7.31
C SER A 26 0.53 -15.61 6.51
N VAL A 27 -0.14 -16.67 6.96
CA VAL A 27 -1.35 -17.16 6.28
C VAL A 27 -2.52 -16.23 6.64
N GLY A 28 -3.23 -15.78 5.62
CA GLY A 28 -4.48 -15.02 5.75
C GLY A 28 -5.50 -15.54 4.74
N ARG A 29 -6.79 -15.37 5.03
CA ARG A 29 -7.84 -15.73 4.07
C ARG A 29 -7.78 -14.78 2.88
N THR A 30 -7.59 -15.32 1.68
CA THR A 30 -7.66 -14.56 0.43
C THR A 30 -9.00 -14.77 -0.27
N LEU A 31 -9.39 -13.78 -1.08
CA LEU A 31 -10.47 -13.89 -2.06
C LEU A 31 -9.87 -13.92 -3.47
N GLN A 32 -10.30 -14.87 -4.28
CA GLN A 32 -9.92 -14.93 -5.69
C GLN A 32 -10.89 -14.12 -6.54
N TYR A 33 -10.32 -13.36 -7.48
CA TYR A 33 -11.06 -12.62 -8.50
C TYR A 33 -10.39 -12.84 -9.85
N ARG A 34 -11.18 -13.16 -10.87
CA ARG A 34 -10.70 -13.28 -12.25
C ARG A 34 -11.20 -12.08 -13.05
N ASP A 35 -10.26 -11.31 -13.57
CA ASP A 35 -10.57 -10.08 -14.30
C ASP A 35 -11.05 -10.36 -15.74
N PRO A 36 -11.56 -9.34 -16.47
CA PRO A 36 -12.00 -9.50 -17.86
C PRO A 36 -10.89 -9.85 -18.86
N ARG A 37 -9.61 -9.67 -18.51
CA ARG A 37 -8.45 -10.15 -19.30
C ARG A 37 -8.22 -11.66 -19.10
N GLY A 38 -8.90 -12.26 -18.13
CA GLY A 38 -8.77 -13.66 -17.75
C GLY A 38 -7.66 -13.94 -16.74
N VAL A 39 -7.07 -12.90 -16.14
CA VAL A 39 -6.02 -13.01 -15.11
C VAL A 39 -6.67 -13.25 -13.75
N THR A 40 -6.17 -14.23 -13.01
CA THR A 40 -6.63 -14.54 -11.65
C THR A 40 -5.75 -13.84 -10.62
N HIS A 41 -6.40 -13.06 -9.75
CA HIS A 41 -5.80 -12.29 -8.68
C HIS A 41 -6.21 -12.86 -7.32
N ASN A 42 -5.36 -12.70 -6.30
CA ASN A 42 -5.68 -13.04 -4.92
C ASN A 42 -5.62 -11.77 -4.07
N TYR A 43 -6.72 -11.40 -3.43
CA TYR A 43 -6.82 -10.23 -2.56
C TYR A 43 -6.90 -10.67 -1.09
N LEU A 44 -6.22 -9.95 -0.21
CA LEU A 44 -6.38 -10.05 1.24
C LEU A 44 -6.94 -8.72 1.73
N PHE A 45 -8.16 -8.75 2.28
CA PHE A 45 -8.76 -7.58 2.89
C PHE A 45 -8.46 -7.60 4.40
N SER A 46 -7.71 -6.59 4.87
CA SER A 46 -7.19 -6.56 6.24
C SER A 46 -8.30 -6.67 7.30
N TRP A 47 -9.49 -6.12 6.99
CA TRP A 47 -10.68 -6.16 7.85
C TRP A 47 -11.43 -7.50 7.87
N GLU A 48 -11.12 -8.43 6.96
CA GLU A 48 -11.72 -9.77 6.90
C GLU A 48 -10.78 -10.84 7.48
N ASN A 49 -9.53 -10.46 7.77
CA ASN A 49 -8.48 -11.29 8.32
C ASN A 49 -8.30 -10.98 9.82
N PRO A 50 -8.70 -11.87 10.76
CA PRO A 50 -8.76 -11.56 12.19
C PRO A 50 -7.49 -10.96 12.81
N PRO A 51 -6.25 -11.41 12.47
CA PRO A 51 -5.02 -10.82 13.00
C PRO A 51 -4.77 -9.35 12.60
N THR A 52 -5.47 -8.84 11.59
CA THR A 52 -5.29 -7.48 11.05
C THR A 52 -6.57 -6.63 11.13
N ALA A 53 -7.69 -7.19 11.60
CA ALA A 53 -9.01 -6.58 11.42
C ALA A 53 -9.26 -5.28 12.20
N SER A 54 -8.50 -5.08 13.28
CA SER A 54 -8.54 -3.89 14.15
C SER A 54 -7.31 -2.99 14.01
N LEU A 55 -6.46 -3.20 13.00
CA LEU A 55 -5.28 -2.37 12.78
C LEU A 55 -5.65 -1.11 11.99
N GLU A 56 -5.44 0.05 12.60
CA GLU A 56 -5.37 1.35 11.94
C GLU A 56 -3.89 1.69 11.78
N LEU A 57 -3.43 1.94 10.55
CA LEU A 57 -2.02 2.07 10.20
C LEU A 57 -1.81 3.21 9.20
N ASP A 58 -0.62 3.79 9.22
CA ASP A 58 -0.09 4.58 8.11
C ASP A 58 0.23 3.70 6.88
N TRP A 59 0.66 4.33 5.79
CA TRP A 59 0.96 3.64 4.54
C TRP A 59 2.11 2.62 4.69
N ASP A 60 3.19 2.97 5.40
CA ASP A 60 4.36 2.11 5.57
C ASP A 60 4.07 0.89 6.47
N GLY A 61 3.26 1.08 7.51
CA GLY A 61 2.72 0.01 8.35
C GLY A 61 1.79 -0.92 7.57
N ALA A 62 0.88 -0.37 6.76
CA ALA A 62 -0.01 -1.14 5.91
C ALA A 62 0.75 -1.95 4.83
N ASN A 63 1.74 -1.32 4.18
CA ASN A 63 2.65 -2.00 3.26
C ASN A 63 3.42 -3.13 3.96
N SER A 64 3.94 -2.86 5.17
CA SER A 64 4.64 -3.87 5.98
C SER A 64 3.74 -5.06 6.36
N VAL A 65 2.44 -4.84 6.63
CA VAL A 65 1.46 -5.93 6.83
C VAL A 65 1.35 -6.79 5.57
N CYS A 66 1.14 -6.18 4.40
CA CYS A 66 1.05 -6.91 3.14
C CYS A 66 2.32 -7.74 2.86
N ARG A 67 3.51 -7.15 3.07
CA ARG A 67 4.80 -7.84 2.89
C ARG A 67 4.96 -9.05 3.83
N ARG A 68 4.47 -8.99 5.07
CA ARG A 68 4.44 -10.16 5.99
C ARG A 68 3.54 -11.30 5.49
N HIS A 69 2.51 -10.99 4.70
CA HIS A 69 1.68 -11.98 4.00
C HIS A 69 2.26 -12.42 2.64
N CYS A 70 3.48 -11.97 2.28
CA CYS A 70 4.08 -12.15 0.95
C CYS A 70 3.22 -11.57 -0.19
N MET A 71 2.50 -10.50 0.11
CA MET A 71 1.67 -9.73 -0.80
C MET A 71 2.18 -8.29 -0.89
N ASN A 72 1.62 -7.52 -1.83
CA ASN A 72 1.81 -6.07 -1.90
C ASN A 72 0.51 -5.38 -1.49
N LEU A 73 0.56 -4.08 -1.20
CA LEU A 73 -0.65 -3.25 -1.22
C LEU A 73 -1.32 -3.34 -2.60
N VAL A 74 -2.62 -3.05 -2.65
CA VAL A 74 -3.41 -3.24 -3.87
C VAL A 74 -3.00 -2.28 -4.99
N SER A 75 -2.86 -2.82 -6.21
CA SER A 75 -2.61 -2.07 -7.44
C SER A 75 -3.86 -2.14 -8.31
N LEU A 76 -4.27 -1.03 -8.92
CA LEU A 76 -5.55 -0.94 -9.64
C LEU A 76 -5.31 -0.53 -11.10
N GLU A 77 -5.01 -1.54 -11.91
CA GLU A 77 -4.57 -1.37 -13.31
C GLU A 77 -5.72 -1.31 -14.31
N SER A 78 -6.90 -1.80 -13.92
CA SER A 78 -8.12 -1.76 -14.72
C SER A 78 -9.33 -1.23 -13.96
N ALA A 79 -10.29 -0.68 -14.70
CA ALA A 79 -11.57 -0.24 -14.15
C ALA A 79 -12.36 -1.38 -13.49
N ALA A 80 -12.16 -2.63 -13.93
CA ALA A 80 -12.81 -3.81 -13.37
C ALA A 80 -12.26 -4.16 -11.98
N GLU A 81 -10.94 -4.17 -11.82
CA GLU A 81 -10.27 -4.36 -10.51
C GLU A 81 -10.64 -3.22 -9.54
N ASN A 82 -10.61 -1.97 -10.01
CA ASN A 82 -11.03 -0.81 -9.19
C ASN A 82 -12.49 -0.96 -8.71
N THR A 83 -13.41 -1.37 -9.60
CA THR A 83 -14.81 -1.59 -9.25
C THR A 83 -14.99 -2.73 -8.25
N PHE A 84 -14.29 -3.86 -8.46
CA PHE A 84 -14.31 -5.01 -7.56
C PHE A 84 -13.82 -4.65 -6.15
N VAL A 85 -12.70 -3.93 -6.04
CA VAL A 85 -12.15 -3.49 -4.75
C VAL A 85 -13.09 -2.49 -4.07
N LYS A 86 -13.64 -1.51 -4.80
CA LYS A 86 -14.65 -0.58 -4.27
C LYS A 86 -15.90 -1.26 -3.69
N GLN A 87 -16.39 -2.30 -4.34
CA GLN A 87 -17.54 -3.08 -3.84
C GLN A 87 -17.22 -3.72 -2.48
N HIS A 88 -15.98 -4.17 -2.25
CA HIS A 88 -15.52 -4.71 -0.97
C HIS A 88 -15.31 -3.62 0.09
N ILE A 89 -14.75 -2.45 -0.26
CA ILE A 89 -14.64 -1.29 0.65
C ILE A 89 -16.03 -0.87 1.16
N SER A 90 -17.00 -0.77 0.25
CA SER A 90 -18.39 -0.41 0.55
C SER A 90 -19.07 -1.46 1.44
N SER A 91 -19.00 -2.74 1.05
CA SER A 91 -19.58 -3.86 1.81
C SER A 91 -18.98 -4.00 3.21
N GLY A 92 -17.66 -3.84 3.32
CA GLY A 92 -16.92 -3.83 4.59
C GLY A 92 -17.08 -2.53 5.41
N ARG A 93 -17.82 -1.54 4.90
CA ARG A 93 -18.06 -0.22 5.52
C ARG A 93 -16.77 0.48 5.96
N LYS A 94 -15.69 0.31 5.19
CA LYS A 94 -14.39 0.95 5.48
C LYS A 94 -14.45 2.42 5.05
N ARG A 95 -13.92 3.33 5.89
CA ARG A 95 -13.93 4.78 5.61
C ARG A 95 -12.92 5.15 4.52
N TYR A 96 -11.79 4.45 4.51
CA TYR A 96 -10.76 4.54 3.49
C TYR A 96 -9.98 3.22 3.43
N ILE A 97 -9.15 3.06 2.40
CA ILE A 97 -8.04 2.08 2.38
C ILE A 97 -6.77 2.72 1.80
N TRP A 98 -5.60 2.21 2.21
CA TRP A 98 -4.35 2.45 1.51
C TRP A 98 -4.23 1.57 0.27
N THR A 99 -3.54 2.07 -0.75
CA THR A 99 -3.21 1.34 -1.99
C THR A 99 -1.69 1.32 -2.21
N SER A 100 -1.20 0.60 -3.21
CA SER A 100 0.23 0.62 -3.55
C SER A 100 0.67 1.89 -4.29
N GLY A 101 -0.25 2.80 -4.61
CA GLY A 101 0.06 4.02 -5.35
C GLY A 101 0.98 4.92 -4.53
N ARG A 102 2.14 5.23 -5.10
CA ARG A 102 3.13 6.13 -4.50
C ARG A 102 3.61 7.13 -5.54
N LYS A 103 3.92 8.34 -5.11
CA LYS A 103 4.56 9.38 -5.91
C LYS A 103 6.08 9.26 -5.79
N THR A 104 6.78 9.30 -6.92
CA THR A 104 8.25 9.37 -6.98
C THR A 104 8.64 10.49 -7.93
N GLY A 105 9.09 11.62 -7.37
CA GLY A 105 9.28 12.85 -8.14
C GLY A 105 7.94 13.35 -8.69
N GLN A 106 7.81 13.44 -10.01
CA GLN A 106 6.58 13.90 -10.68
C GLN A 106 5.67 12.75 -11.14
N SER A 107 6.07 11.50 -10.96
CA SER A 107 5.36 10.32 -11.48
C SER A 107 4.67 9.54 -10.37
N TRP A 108 3.45 9.07 -10.64
CA TRP A 108 2.71 8.15 -9.80
C TRP A 108 2.84 6.72 -10.31
N THR A 109 3.09 5.75 -9.42
CA THR A 109 3.30 4.34 -9.77
C THR A 109 2.65 3.42 -8.75
N TRP A 110 2.04 2.32 -9.21
CA TRP A 110 1.63 1.20 -8.37
C TRP A 110 2.86 0.44 -7.88
N THR A 111 3.34 0.68 -6.66
CA THR A 111 4.55 0.03 -6.12
C THR A 111 4.43 -1.50 -5.98
N GLY A 112 3.21 -2.02 -6.05
CA GLY A 112 2.93 -3.46 -6.04
C GLY A 112 3.15 -4.18 -7.38
N SER A 113 3.20 -3.46 -8.50
CA SER A 113 3.38 -4.04 -9.85
C SER A 113 4.39 -3.29 -10.74
N GLY A 114 4.76 -2.06 -10.39
CA GLY A 114 5.64 -1.19 -11.17
C GLY A 114 4.92 -0.42 -12.29
N VAL A 115 3.60 -0.58 -12.44
CA VAL A 115 2.81 0.08 -13.50
C VAL A 115 2.52 1.54 -13.14
N GLY A 116 2.75 2.46 -14.09
CA GLY A 116 2.49 3.90 -13.92
C GLY A 116 1.00 4.24 -13.84
N ILE A 117 0.65 5.21 -13.00
CA ILE A 117 -0.73 5.67 -12.76
C ILE A 117 -0.99 6.92 -13.60
N GLY A 118 -1.97 6.85 -14.50
CA GLY A 118 -2.34 7.98 -15.37
C GLY A 118 -3.11 9.09 -14.65
N LEU A 119 -2.87 10.34 -15.04
CA LEU A 119 -3.59 11.52 -14.53
C LEU A 119 -4.84 11.89 -15.37
N ASP A 120 -5.08 11.21 -16.50
CA ASP A 120 -6.32 11.39 -17.29
C ASP A 120 -7.50 10.73 -16.59
N ARG A 121 -8.36 11.55 -15.95
CA ARG A 121 -9.57 11.14 -15.21
C ARG A 121 -10.64 10.43 -16.05
N ARG A 122 -10.47 10.32 -17.37
CA ARG A 122 -11.29 9.43 -18.23
C ARG A 122 -10.81 7.97 -18.21
N ARG A 123 -9.63 7.72 -17.64
CA ARG A 123 -8.93 6.41 -17.59
C ARG A 123 -8.52 6.02 -16.18
N SER A 124 -8.30 6.99 -15.29
CA SER A 124 -8.08 6.81 -13.85
C SER A 124 -9.25 7.36 -13.03
N ASP A 125 -9.24 7.07 -11.74
CA ASP A 125 -10.37 7.30 -10.83
C ASP A 125 -10.01 8.23 -9.66
N TRP A 126 -9.00 9.07 -9.89
CA TRP A 126 -8.74 10.29 -9.11
C TRP A 126 -10.00 11.13 -8.94
N SER A 127 -10.17 11.69 -7.75
CA SER A 127 -11.31 12.56 -7.50
C SER A 127 -11.25 13.85 -8.32
N HIS A 128 -12.43 14.45 -8.44
CA HIS A 128 -12.66 15.76 -9.03
C HIS A 128 -12.69 16.87 -7.96
N THR A 129 -12.55 16.50 -6.68
CA THR A 129 -12.54 17.38 -5.51
C THR A 129 -11.63 16.78 -4.43
N GLY A 130 -11.42 17.48 -3.32
CA GLY A 130 -10.56 17.05 -2.21
C GLY A 130 -10.60 18.07 -1.08
N GLY A 131 -9.61 18.03 -0.18
CA GLY A 131 -9.52 18.95 0.96
C GLY A 131 -9.49 20.44 0.57
N ALA A 132 -8.91 20.76 -0.59
CA ALA A 132 -8.87 22.12 -1.13
C ALA A 132 -9.99 22.42 -2.15
N GLY A 133 -10.98 21.53 -2.31
CA GLY A 133 -12.08 21.69 -3.27
C GLY A 133 -11.65 21.61 -4.74
N ILE A 134 -10.46 21.07 -5.03
CA ILE A 134 -9.87 20.97 -6.36
C ILE A 134 -9.59 19.51 -6.77
N PRO A 135 -9.42 19.21 -8.07
CA PRO A 135 -9.24 17.84 -8.55
C PRO A 135 -7.90 17.20 -8.17
N GLN A 136 -7.96 15.99 -7.59
CA GLN A 136 -6.82 15.19 -7.13
C GLN A 136 -6.05 14.52 -8.29
N PRO A 137 -4.74 14.24 -8.20
CA PRO A 137 -3.88 14.55 -7.06
C PRO A 137 -3.56 16.06 -7.02
N ASP A 138 -3.70 16.69 -5.85
CA ASP A 138 -3.56 18.15 -5.69
C ASP A 138 -2.37 18.60 -4.83
N ASN A 139 -1.71 17.68 -4.12
CA ASN A 139 -0.55 17.91 -3.26
C ASN A 139 -0.72 19.12 -2.33
N ARG A 140 -1.93 19.25 -1.77
CA ARG A 140 -2.40 20.34 -0.91
C ARG A 140 -1.45 20.62 0.24
N GLU A 141 -0.95 19.59 0.92
CA GLU A 141 -0.09 19.76 2.10
C GLU A 141 1.30 20.35 1.78
N ASN A 142 1.78 20.20 0.54
CA ASN A 142 3.00 20.85 0.05
C ASN A 142 2.76 22.05 -0.88
N ASN A 143 1.52 22.54 -0.99
CA ASN A 143 1.20 23.72 -1.78
C ASN A 143 0.98 24.96 -0.88
N PRO A 144 1.94 25.91 -0.79
CA PRO A 144 1.83 27.07 0.10
C PRO A 144 0.74 28.08 -0.29
N ARG A 145 -0.07 27.79 -1.31
CA ARG A 145 -1.25 28.58 -1.70
C ARG A 145 -2.57 27.98 -1.21
N LEU A 146 -2.56 26.80 -0.57
CA LEU A 146 -3.75 26.07 -0.16
C LEU A 146 -3.85 25.93 1.37
N GLU A 147 -5.08 25.75 1.86
CA GLU A 147 -5.34 25.56 3.28
C GLU A 147 -4.81 24.21 3.79
N GLY A 148 -4.18 24.23 4.96
CA GLY A 148 -3.53 23.07 5.54
C GLY A 148 -2.14 22.75 4.96
N TYR A 149 -1.49 23.71 4.27
CA TYR A 149 -0.07 23.62 3.95
C TYR A 149 0.77 23.38 5.22
N ASN A 150 1.60 22.34 5.19
CA ASN A 150 2.53 21.97 6.25
C ASN A 150 3.94 21.62 5.70
N GLY A 151 4.12 21.61 4.38
CA GLY A 151 5.38 21.27 3.70
C GLY A 151 5.60 19.78 3.44
N ILE A 152 4.59 18.93 3.66
CA ILE A 152 4.64 17.48 3.46
C ILE A 152 4.06 17.13 2.09
N GLU A 153 4.83 16.42 1.28
CA GLU A 153 4.41 15.94 -0.04
C GLU A 153 3.40 14.79 0.11
N GLU A 154 2.17 14.99 -0.40
CA GLU A 154 1.12 13.97 -0.43
C GLU A 154 1.52 12.88 -1.46
N SER A 155 2.29 11.91 -0.96
CA SER A 155 3.01 10.92 -1.75
C SER A 155 2.37 9.54 -1.72
N CYS A 156 1.33 9.32 -0.91
CA CYS A 156 0.54 8.09 -0.82
C CYS A 156 -0.74 8.23 -1.66
N LEU A 157 -1.27 7.10 -2.16
CA LEU A 157 -2.61 7.03 -2.76
C LEU A 157 -3.55 6.24 -1.84
N ALA A 158 -4.63 6.87 -1.39
CA ALA A 158 -5.72 6.22 -0.68
C ALA A 158 -7.00 6.20 -1.52
N ILE A 159 -7.92 5.27 -1.19
CA ILE A 159 -9.30 5.35 -1.65
C ILE A 159 -10.17 5.79 -0.48
N PHE A 160 -10.82 6.94 -0.61
CA PHE A 160 -11.78 7.42 0.38
C PHE A 160 -13.19 6.98 0.02
N ASN A 161 -13.99 6.62 1.03
CA ASN A 161 -15.37 6.17 0.85
C ASN A 161 -16.34 7.35 1.07
N ASN A 162 -16.58 8.12 -0.01
CA ASN A 162 -17.52 9.23 -0.06
C ASN A 162 -17.23 10.36 0.96
N PHE A 163 -15.96 10.56 1.32
CA PHE A 163 -15.55 11.56 2.32
C PHE A 163 -15.85 13.00 1.86
N TYR A 164 -15.71 13.28 0.55
CA TYR A 164 -16.01 14.60 -0.04
C TYR A 164 -17.32 14.61 -0.83
N ASN A 165 -18.24 13.68 -0.54
CA ASN A 165 -19.49 13.47 -1.27
C ASN A 165 -19.29 13.20 -2.79
N ASP A 166 -18.17 12.57 -3.13
CA ASP A 166 -17.64 12.29 -4.47
C ASP A 166 -17.69 10.80 -4.85
N GLY A 167 -18.25 9.97 -3.97
CA GLY A 167 -18.26 8.51 -4.05
C GLY A 167 -16.96 7.89 -3.54
N LEU A 168 -16.74 6.62 -3.89
CA LEU A 168 -15.44 5.98 -3.68
C LEU A 168 -14.45 6.52 -4.73
N LYS A 169 -13.38 7.19 -4.31
CA LYS A 169 -12.42 7.87 -5.22
C LYS A 169 -10.98 7.82 -4.71
N TRP A 170 -10.03 7.96 -5.64
CA TRP A 170 -8.61 8.03 -5.34
C TRP A 170 -8.21 9.45 -4.93
N HIS A 171 -7.46 9.56 -3.83
CA HIS A 171 -6.93 10.79 -3.27
C HIS A 171 -5.43 10.66 -3.02
N ASP A 172 -4.67 11.73 -3.21
CA ASP A 172 -3.31 11.82 -2.69
C ASP A 172 -3.33 12.27 -1.22
N VAL A 173 -2.39 11.75 -0.45
CA VAL A 173 -2.30 11.90 1.00
C VAL A 173 -0.85 11.74 1.47
N SER A 174 -0.51 12.31 2.63
CA SER A 174 0.80 12.18 3.26
C SER A 174 1.10 10.74 3.72
#